data_AF-A0A1B6FHS0-F1
#
_entry.id   AF-A0A1B6FHS0-F1
#
_cell.length_a   1.000
_cell.length_b   1.000
_cell.length_c   1.000
_cell.angle_alpha   90.00
_cell.angle_beta   90.00
_cell.angle_gamma   90.00
#
_symmetry.space_group_name_H-M   'P 1'
#
loop_
_entity.id
_entity.type
_entity.pdbx_description
1 polymer ?
#
loop_
_entity_poly.entity_id
_entity_poly.type
_entity_poly.pdbx_seq_one_letter_code
_entity_poly.pdbx_strand_id
1 'polypeptide(L)'
;LDKPYFPISVRLLRVVSVLIQKYHSLLITECEIFLSLIVKFLDPDKPMWQRSLALEVLHKLVVQPELLNAFCECYDLKTHTTNIFQDIVNSLGAYVQSLFVNPQLMGQSSISGSNSNNAQGQPPALL
;
A
#
# COMPACT_ATOMS: atom_id res chain seq x y z
N LEU A 1 7.10 18.61 -7.28
CA LEU A 1 8.24 17.96 -6.57
C LEU A 1 7.62 17.37 -5.32
N ASP A 2 7.46 16.08 -5.09
CA ASP A 2 8.19 14.89 -5.49
C ASP A 2 7.19 13.77 -5.79
N LYS A 3 7.05 13.37 -7.05
CA LYS A 3 6.21 12.21 -7.38
C LYS A 3 7.03 10.96 -7.05
N PRO A 4 6.55 10.02 -6.21
CA PRO A 4 7.32 8.85 -5.86
C PRO A 4 7.74 8.11 -7.14
N TYR A 5 9.05 7.97 -7.33
CA TYR A 5 9.61 7.36 -8.52
C TYR A 5 9.40 5.85 -8.47
N PHE A 6 8.43 5.38 -9.25
CA PHE A 6 8.04 3.98 -9.33
C PHE A 6 9.23 3.01 -9.42
N PRO A 7 10.24 3.19 -10.30
CA PRO A 7 11.36 2.25 -10.41
C PRO A 7 12.20 2.18 -9.13
N ILE A 8 12.32 3.31 -8.43
CA ILE A 8 13.11 3.41 -7.20
C ILE A 8 12.34 2.75 -6.05
N SER A 9 11.05 3.06 -5.90
CA SER A 9 10.20 2.44 -4.87
C SER A 9 10.14 0.92 -5.01
N VAL A 10 10.03 0.40 -6.24
CA VAL A 10 10.08 -1.05 -6.50
C VAL A 10 11.40 -1.64 -6.03
N ARG A 11 12.54 -1.06 -6.40
CA ARG A 11 13.86 -1.57 -5.99
C ARG A 11 14.04 -1.54 -4.48
N LEU A 12 13.65 -0.44 -3.82
CA LEU A 12 13.74 -0.30 -2.37
C LEU A 12 12.87 -1.34 -1.66
N LEU A 13 11.63 -1.54 -2.07
CA LEU A 13 10.75 -2.53 -1.42
C LEU A 13 11.24 -3.96 -1.62
N ARG A 14 11.89 -4.27 -2.74
CA ARG A 14 12.53 -5.58 -2.95
C ARG A 14 13.69 -5.80 -1.98
N VAL A 15 14.54 -4.78 -1.77
CA VAL A 15 15.63 -4.84 -0.79
C VAL A 15 15.09 -4.98 0.63
N VAL A 16 14.11 -4.15 1.01
CA VAL A 16 13.45 -4.22 2.32
C VAL A 16 12.85 -5.62 2.57
N SER A 17 12.19 -6.21 1.57
CA SER A 17 11.64 -7.55 1.69
C SER A 17 12.71 -8.61 1.98
N VAL A 18 13.87 -8.53 1.31
CA VAL A 18 15.00 -9.44 1.57
C VAL A 18 15.61 -9.20 2.95
N LEU A 19 15.75 -7.94 3.36
CA LEU A 19 16.29 -7.58 4.68
C LEU A 19 15.43 -8.17 5.79
N ILE A 20 14.11 -8.00 5.72
CA ILE A 20 13.18 -8.57 6.71
C ILE A 20 13.28 -10.10 6.70
N GLN A 21 13.22 -10.76 5.53
CA GLN A 21 13.25 -12.22 5.46
C GLN A 21 14.54 -12.86 5.99
N LYS A 22 15.69 -12.20 5.82
CA LYS A 22 17.00 -12.79 6.14
C LYS A 22 17.62 -12.28 7.43
N TYR A 23 17.24 -11.08 7.88
CA TYR A 23 17.93 -10.40 8.98
C TYR A 23 16.99 -9.93 10.10
N HIS A 24 15.71 -10.35 10.13
CA HIS A 24 14.77 -9.95 11.19
C HIS A 24 15.27 -10.21 12.62
N SER A 25 16.02 -11.30 12.87
CA SER A 25 16.57 -11.61 14.19
C SER A 25 17.72 -10.70 14.61
N LEU A 26 18.44 -10.11 13.65
CA LEU A 26 19.61 -9.26 13.91
C LEU A 26 19.25 -7.77 13.91
N LEU A 27 18.29 -7.36 13.05
CA LEU A 27 17.82 -5.99 12.88
C LEU A 27 16.36 -5.83 13.33
N ILE A 28 16.09 -6.17 14.59
CA ILE A 28 14.73 -6.18 15.15
C ILE A 28 14.09 -4.78 15.03
N THR A 29 14.80 -3.73 15.45
CA THR A 29 14.30 -2.35 15.44
C THR A 29 14.05 -1.79 14.04
N GLU A 30 14.93 -2.10 13.09
CA GLU A 30 14.85 -1.60 11.73
C GLU A 30 13.76 -2.34 10.95
N CYS A 31 13.62 -3.65 11.18
CA CYS A 31 12.55 -4.43 10.59
C CYS A 31 11.18 -3.99 11.09
N GLU A 32 11.05 -3.60 12.37
CA GLU A 32 9.82 -2.98 12.90
C GLU A 32 9.44 -1.71 12.12
N ILE A 33 10.41 -0.82 11.89
CA ILE A 33 10.20 0.42 11.12
C ILE A 33 9.81 0.08 9.68
N PHE A 34 10.47 -0.89 9.05
CA PHE A 34 10.18 -1.30 7.68
C PHE A 34 8.79 -1.95 7.54
N LEU A 35 8.40 -2.79 8.49
CA LEU A 35 7.06 -3.38 8.52
C LEU A 35 6.00 -2.29 8.68
N SER A 36 6.20 -1.36 9.61
CA SER A 36 5.33 -0.19 9.79
C SER A 36 5.23 0.65 8.49
N LEU A 37 6.33 0.82 7.78
CA LEU A 37 6.35 1.51 6.48
C LEU A 37 5.52 0.78 5.42
N ILE A 38 5.65 -0.56 5.34
CA ILE A 38 4.86 -1.40 4.40
C ILE A 38 3.37 -1.29 4.72
N VAL A 39 3.00 -1.36 5.99
CA VAL A 39 1.62 -1.20 6.46
C VAL A 39 1.08 0.18 6.05
N LYS A 40 1.85 1.26 6.30
CA LYS A 40 1.51 2.63 5.89
C LYS A 40 1.42 2.84 4.37
N PHE A 41 1.98 1.94 3.57
CA PHE A 41 1.84 1.99 2.11
C PHE A 41 0.50 1.43 1.62
N LEU A 42 -0.30 0.80 2.49
CA LEU A 42 -1.66 0.35 2.20
C LEU A 42 -2.71 1.47 2.31
N ASP A 43 -2.35 2.62 2.89
CA ASP A 43 -3.25 3.77 3.09
C ASP A 43 -3.93 4.20 1.77
N PRO A 44 -5.23 4.56 1.79
CA PRO A 44 -6.00 4.90 0.59
C PRO A 44 -5.44 6.11 -0.16
N ASP A 45 -4.73 7.00 0.53
CA ASP A 45 -4.08 8.20 -0.03
C ASP A 45 -2.87 7.86 -0.92
N LYS A 46 -2.39 6.62 -0.88
CA LYS A 46 -1.24 6.15 -1.68
C LYS A 46 -1.70 5.77 -3.09
N PRO A 47 -0.86 6.03 -4.11
CA PRO A 47 -1.16 5.62 -5.47
C PRO A 47 -1.33 4.10 -5.56
N MET A 48 -2.23 3.65 -6.44
CA MET A 48 -2.64 2.23 -6.52
C MET A 48 -1.44 1.28 -6.71
N TRP A 49 -0.48 1.67 -7.54
CA TRP A 49 0.74 0.87 -7.77
C TRP A 49 1.57 0.68 -6.49
N GLN A 50 1.58 1.65 -5.58
CA GLN A 50 2.34 1.60 -4.34
C GLN A 50 1.65 0.67 -3.34
N ARG A 51 0.31 0.72 -3.28
CA ARG A 51 -0.50 -0.22 -2.51
C ARG A 51 -0.32 -1.66 -3.03
N SER A 52 -0.36 -1.86 -4.35
CA SER A 52 -0.11 -3.17 -4.96
C SER A 52 1.29 -3.71 -4.64
N LEU A 53 2.31 -2.85 -4.66
CA LEU A 53 3.68 -3.25 -4.33
C LEU A 53 3.83 -3.61 -2.85
N ALA A 54 3.19 -2.86 -1.95
CA ALA A 54 3.16 -3.17 -0.52
C ALA A 54 2.49 -4.51 -0.25
N LEU A 55 1.36 -4.80 -0.91
CA LEU A 55 0.69 -6.10 -0.82
C LEU A 55 1.54 -7.25 -1.35
N GLU A 56 2.29 -7.04 -2.44
CA GLU A 56 3.20 -8.07 -2.96
C GLU A 56 4.27 -8.44 -1.92
N VAL A 57 4.86 -7.43 -1.27
CA VAL A 57 5.86 -7.64 -0.21
C VAL A 57 5.21 -8.30 0.99
N LEU A 58 4.06 -7.79 1.45
CA LEU A 58 3.36 -8.30 2.62
C LEU A 58 2.97 -9.78 2.43
N HIS A 59 2.43 -10.13 1.25
CA HIS A 59 2.11 -11.51 0.89
C HIS A 59 3.32 -12.44 1.01
N LYS A 60 4.50 -12.01 0.54
CA LYS A 60 5.74 -12.80 0.65
C LYS A 60 6.17 -13.03 2.09
N LEU A 61 5.88 -12.08 2.98
CA LEU A 61 6.22 -12.19 4.40
C LEU A 61 5.24 -13.13 5.12
N VAL A 62 3.92 -12.94 4.91
CA VAL A 62 2.88 -13.70 5.62
C VAL A 62 2.70 -15.13 5.12
N VAL A 63 3.20 -15.47 3.92
CA VAL A 63 3.24 -16.87 3.44
C VAL A 63 4.26 -17.72 4.21
N GLN A 64 5.22 -17.09 4.91
CA GLN A 64 6.27 -17.79 5.65
C GLN A 64 5.87 -17.91 7.13
N PRO A 65 5.52 -19.12 7.61
CA PRO A 65 5.04 -19.30 8.99
C PRO A 65 6.13 -19.04 10.03
N GLU A 66 7.40 -19.37 9.74
CA GLU A 66 8.50 -19.09 10.69
C GLU A 66 8.69 -17.58 10.91
N LEU A 67 8.54 -16.79 9.84
CA LEU A 67 8.69 -15.35 9.88
C LEU A 67 7.55 -14.69 10.67
N LEU A 68 6.32 -15.18 10.48
CA LEU A 68 5.15 -14.75 11.25
C LEU A 68 5.32 -15.01 12.74
N ASN A 69 5.76 -16.21 13.12
CA ASN A 69 6.03 -16.53 14.52
C ASN A 69 7.09 -15.57 15.09
N ALA A 70 8.16 -15.32 14.34
CA ALA A 70 9.19 -14.37 14.76
C ALA A 70 8.66 -12.95 14.93
N PHE A 71 7.72 -12.48 14.10
CA PHE A 71 7.09 -11.17 14.27
C PHE A 71 6.28 -11.10 15.56
N CYS A 72 5.48 -12.13 15.84
CA CYS A 72 4.72 -12.20 17.08
C CYS A 72 5.66 -12.19 18.29
N GLU A 73 6.67 -13.06 18.32
CA GLU A 73 7.61 -13.15 19.44
C GLU A 73 8.46 -11.89 19.64
N CYS A 74 8.90 -11.26 18.55
CA CYS A 74 9.80 -10.11 18.61
C CYS A 74 9.08 -8.79 18.91
N TYR A 75 7.81 -8.65 18.47
CA TYR A 75 7.06 -7.39 18.51
C TYR A 75 5.77 -7.49 19.34
N ASP A 76 4.80 -8.34 18.99
CA ASP A 76 3.46 -8.34 19.62
C ASP A 76 3.43 -8.97 21.03
N LEU A 77 4.35 -9.87 21.37
CA LEU A 77 4.41 -10.50 22.69
C LEU A 77 5.11 -9.65 23.77
N LYS A 78 5.68 -8.50 23.39
CA LYS A 78 6.38 -7.61 24.33
C LYS A 78 5.45 -6.47 24.75
N THR A 79 5.32 -6.26 26.07
CA THR A 79 4.33 -5.35 26.68
C THR A 79 4.52 -3.85 26.40
N HIS A 80 5.64 -3.45 25.77
CA HIS A 80 5.99 -2.04 25.51
C HIS A 80 6.27 -1.74 24.03
N THR A 81 6.01 -2.68 23.13
CA THR A 81 6.31 -2.54 21.70
C THR A 81 5.03 -2.46 20.88
N THR A 82 5.18 -1.99 19.65
CA THR A 82 4.10 -1.85 18.68
C THR A 82 3.57 -3.23 18.29
N ASN A 83 2.25 -3.40 18.22
CA ASN A 83 1.63 -4.66 17.78
C ASN A 83 1.65 -4.75 16.24
N ILE A 84 2.84 -4.99 15.68
CA ILE A 84 3.08 -5.01 14.23
C ILE A 84 2.22 -6.05 13.52
N PHE A 85 2.07 -7.25 14.08
CA PHE A 85 1.26 -8.28 13.44
C PHE A 85 -0.22 -7.90 13.45
N GLN A 86 -0.72 -7.37 14.57
CA GLN A 86 -2.06 -6.81 14.65
C GLN A 86 -2.29 -5.70 13.60
N ASP A 87 -1.34 -4.77 13.46
CA ASP A 87 -1.43 -3.67 12.49
C ASP A 87 -1.45 -4.17 11.04
N ILE A 88 -0.64 -5.18 10.72
CA ILE A 88 -0.66 -5.86 9.41
C ILE A 88 -2.06 -6.40 9.09
N VAL A 89 -2.68 -7.12 10.05
CA VAL A 89 -4.02 -7.71 9.86
C VAL A 89 -5.08 -6.62 9.74
N ASN A 90 -5.05 -5.60 10.60
CA ASN A 90 -5.99 -4.49 10.59
C ASN A 90 -5.93 -3.71 9.28
N SER A 91 -4.74 -3.34 8.81
CA SER A 91 -4.58 -2.58 7.57
C SER A 91 -4.93 -3.40 6.34
N LEU A 92 -4.66 -4.71 6.33
CA LEU A 92 -5.12 -5.59 5.26
C LEU A 92 -6.64 -5.68 5.24
N GLY A 93 -7.29 -5.80 6.41
CA GLY A 93 -8.74 -5.78 6.54
C GLY A 93 -9.35 -4.46 6.04
N ALA A 94 -8.78 -3.32 6.45
CA ALA A 94 -9.21 -2.00 5.99
C ALA A 94 -9.02 -1.83 4.47
N TYR A 95 -7.90 -2.32 3.92
CA TYR A 95 -7.67 -2.32 2.47
C TYR A 95 -8.74 -3.12 1.74
N VAL A 96 -9.03 -4.34 2.16
CA VAL A 96 -10.08 -5.19 1.57
C VAL A 96 -11.45 -4.52 1.67
N GLN A 97 -11.82 -3.99 2.84
CA GLN A 97 -13.07 -3.24 3.00
C GLN A 97 -13.16 -2.04 2.06
N SER A 98 -12.07 -1.29 1.87
CA SER A 98 -12.05 -0.14 0.96
C SER A 98 -12.33 -0.51 -0.50
N LEU A 99 -11.94 -1.73 -0.92
CA LEU A 99 -12.19 -2.23 -2.27
C LEU A 99 -13.65 -2.62 -2.49
N PHE A 100 -14.31 -3.19 -1.47
CA PHE A 100 -15.65 -3.77 -1.60
C PHE A 100 -16.77 -2.82 -1.18
N VAL A 101 -16.53 -1.90 -0.24
CA VAL A 101 -17.55 -1.00 0.31
C VAL A 101 -17.71 0.27 -0.55
N ASN A 102 -16.77 0.57 -1.45
CA ASN A 102 -16.83 1.74 -2.33
C ASN A 102 -16.71 1.39 -3.83
N PRO A 103 -17.71 0.70 -4.43
CA PRO A 103 -17.65 0.26 -5.83
C PRO A 103 -17.60 1.41 -6.86
N GLN A 104 -17.85 2.65 -6.45
CA GLN A 104 -17.94 3.82 -7.33
C GLN A 104 -16.58 4.37 -7.81
N LEU A 105 -15.46 4.00 -7.17
CA LEU A 105 -14.12 4.54 -7.53
C LEU A 105 -13.30 3.65 -8.48
N MET A 106 -13.64 2.37 -8.65
CA MET A 106 -12.85 1.45 -9.49
C MET A 106 -13.18 1.54 -10.98
N GLY A 107 -14.20 2.33 -11.36
CA GLY A 107 -14.62 2.54 -12.75
C GLY A 107 -13.99 3.75 -13.46
N GLN A 108 -13.15 4.55 -12.80
CA GLN A 108 -12.60 5.79 -13.36
C GLN A 108 -11.10 5.70 -13.70
N SER A 109 -10.66 4.56 -14.22
CA SER A 109 -9.50 4.52 -15.13
C SER A 109 -10.00 4.75 -16.56
N SER A 110 -10.58 5.93 -16.80
CA SER A 110 -10.87 6.41 -18.16
C SER A 110 -9.56 6.85 -18.82
N ILE A 111 -9.13 6.00 -19.74
CA ILE A 111 -8.22 6.24 -20.85
C ILE A 111 -8.24 7.70 -21.33
N SER A 112 -7.04 8.27 -21.51
CA SER A 112 -6.81 9.51 -22.23
C SER A 112 -7.40 9.49 -23.64
N GLY A 113 -8.10 10.56 -24.02
CA GLY A 113 -8.54 10.80 -25.39
C GLY A 113 -9.07 12.22 -25.55
N SER A 114 -8.17 13.13 -25.94
CA SER A 114 -8.37 14.15 -26.97
C SER A 114 -9.77 14.78 -27.11
N ASN A 115 -9.93 16.08 -26.82
CA ASN A 115 -9.86 17.12 -27.86
C ASN A 115 -10.13 18.51 -27.28
N SER A 116 -9.23 19.44 -27.57
CA SER A 116 -9.49 20.88 -27.50
C SER A 116 -10.41 21.31 -28.66
N ASN A 117 -11.10 22.43 -28.45
CA ASN A 117 -11.63 23.41 -29.43
C ASN A 117 -13.15 23.50 -29.67
N ASN A 118 -13.56 24.78 -29.64
CA ASN A 118 -14.69 25.48 -30.25
C ASN A 118 -16.05 25.38 -29.54
N ALA A 119 -16.53 26.44 -28.88
CA ALA A 119 -17.03 27.72 -29.42
C ALA A 119 -18.40 27.60 -30.12
N GLN A 120 -19.34 28.44 -29.64
CA GLN A 120 -20.45 29.07 -30.38
C GLN A 120 -21.81 28.34 -30.48
N GLY A 121 -22.88 28.96 -29.94
CA GLY A 121 -24.27 28.64 -30.30
C GLY A 121 -25.39 29.03 -29.31
N GLN A 122 -25.78 30.32 -29.26
CA GLN A 122 -27.18 30.76 -29.03
C GLN A 122 -28.02 30.51 -30.30
N PRO A 123 -29.36 30.74 -30.36
CA PRO A 123 -30.51 30.55 -29.44
C PRO A 123 -31.60 29.66 -30.15
N PRO A 124 -32.93 29.65 -29.81
CA PRO A 124 -33.84 30.73 -30.21
C PRO A 124 -35.01 31.03 -29.23
N ALA A 125 -35.61 32.20 -29.44
CA ALA A 125 -36.89 32.67 -28.90
C ALA A 125 -38.09 32.23 -29.79
N LEU A 126 -39.30 32.61 -29.35
CA LEU A 126 -40.67 32.40 -29.90
C LEU A 126 -41.42 31.26 -29.18
N LEU A 127 -42.62 31.43 -28.63
CA LEU A 127 -43.70 32.42 -28.83
C LEU A 127 -44.50 32.54 -27.53
#